data_AF-A0A7S6MQ61-F1
#
_entry.id   AF-A0A7S6MQ61-F1
#
_cell.length_a   1.000
_cell.length_b   1.000
_cell.length_c   1.000
_cell.angle_alpha   90.00
_cell.angle_beta   90.00
_cell.angle_gamma   90.00
#
_symmetry.space_group_name_H-M   'P 1'
#
loop_
_entity.id
_entity.type
_entity.pdbx_description
1 polymer ?
#
loop_
_entity_poly.entity_id
_entity_poly.type
_entity_poly.pdbx_seq_one_letter_code
_entity_poly.pdbx_strand_id
1 'polypeptide(L)'
;MKSKLMLSSSHTRKKINEYLSATQAKNTQLAYQYDIAHFLKSGGKIPATPRCIASYLAVHANTLSLATLNRRVVAINHAHKDKGLKSPTRSALVTDTLRGIRRINGSKQRQVMPLLKSDLMKITKRLTGLIGIRDKALLLIGFAGAFRRSELVALQVEDVRFVMEGVLIQVRRSKTDQNGVGRKVAIPFIKGHHCPGRALKMWLEKSGVKTGALFRRMNRFDQVTDYGICAASVALIVKQRVRDAGLNPEQYSGHSLRAGLVTSAAQAGVSSWKIRQQTAHKSDLMLQRYIRDSQLFVNNAVSQIW
;
A
#
# COMPACT_ATOMS: atom_id res chain seq x y z
N MET A 1 42.05 -15.98 22.81
CA MET A 1 41.05 -17.01 23.17
C MET A 1 39.74 -16.70 22.48
N LYS A 2 39.37 -17.45 21.42
CA LYS A 2 38.09 -17.30 20.72
C LYS A 2 36.96 -17.77 21.65
N SER A 3 36.05 -16.88 22.02
CA SER A 3 34.88 -17.27 22.81
C SER A 3 34.09 -18.33 22.04
N LYS A 4 33.95 -19.51 22.65
CA LYS A 4 33.19 -20.63 22.08
C LYS A 4 31.73 -20.17 22.04
N LEU A 5 31.24 -19.76 20.87
CA LEU A 5 29.85 -19.41 20.62
C LEU A 5 28.98 -20.65 20.93
N MET A 6 28.49 -20.73 22.16
CA MET A 6 27.65 -21.82 22.64
C MET A 6 26.28 -21.73 21.98
N LEU A 7 25.96 -22.70 21.12
CA LEU A 7 24.68 -22.82 20.40
C LEU A 7 23.45 -22.82 21.33
N SER A 8 23.62 -23.16 22.61
CA SER A 8 22.52 -23.28 23.61
C SER A 8 22.38 -22.06 24.56
N SER A 9 23.19 -21.01 24.40
CA SER A 9 23.18 -19.87 25.33
C SER A 9 21.83 -19.13 25.35
N SER A 10 21.49 -18.51 26.48
CA SER A 10 20.32 -17.61 26.62
C SER A 10 20.33 -16.51 25.55
N HIS A 11 21.51 -16.00 25.20
CA HIS A 11 21.71 -15.04 24.12
C HIS A 11 21.34 -15.61 22.73
N THR A 12 21.70 -16.86 22.45
CA THR A 12 21.35 -17.55 21.20
C THR A 12 19.84 -17.79 21.10
N ARG A 13 19.16 -18.18 22.20
CA ARG A 13 17.70 -18.32 22.23
C ARG A 13 16.99 -16.98 22.01
N LYS A 14 17.49 -15.90 22.62
CA LYS A 14 16.94 -14.54 22.39
C LYS A 14 17.06 -14.13 20.93
N LYS A 15 18.22 -14.35 20.29
CA LYS A 15 18.42 -14.09 18.85
C LYS A 15 17.55 -14.96 17.96
N ILE A 16 17.39 -16.25 18.27
CA ILE A 16 16.48 -17.14 17.55
C ILE A 16 15.04 -16.60 17.62
N ASN A 17 14.57 -16.18 18.80
CA ASN A 17 13.25 -15.59 18.94
C ASN A 17 13.12 -14.26 18.17
N GLU A 18 14.16 -13.42 18.17
CA GLU A 18 14.18 -12.20 17.35
C GLU A 18 14.05 -12.52 15.86
N TYR A 19 14.82 -13.48 15.33
CA TYR A 19 14.72 -13.90 13.93
C TYR A 19 13.39 -14.55 13.58
N LEU A 20 12.87 -15.42 14.45
CA LEU A 20 11.55 -16.04 14.27
C LEU A 20 10.46 -14.97 14.24
N SER A 21 10.53 -13.97 15.12
CA SER A 21 9.56 -12.84 15.14
C SER A 21 9.67 -11.94 13.90
N ALA A 22 10.85 -11.87 13.27
CA ALA A 22 11.12 -11.08 12.07
C ALA A 22 10.72 -11.79 10.75
N THR A 23 10.42 -13.10 10.78
CA THR A 23 9.99 -13.87 9.59
C THR A 23 8.73 -13.31 8.93
N GLN A 24 7.86 -12.67 9.72
CA GLN A 24 6.61 -12.09 9.25
C GLN A 24 6.54 -10.60 9.54
N ALA A 25 5.98 -9.86 8.58
CA ALA A 25 5.66 -8.45 8.82
C ALA A 25 4.63 -8.33 9.96
N LYS A 26 4.82 -7.37 10.87
CA LYS A 26 3.92 -7.08 12.00
C LYS A 26 2.44 -6.97 11.59
N ASN A 27 2.16 -6.36 10.44
CA ASN A 27 0.80 -6.27 9.91
C ASN A 27 0.21 -7.62 9.50
N THR A 28 1.03 -8.56 9.02
CA THR A 28 0.60 -9.94 8.72
C THR A 28 0.26 -10.67 10.01
N GLN A 29 1.06 -10.52 11.06
CA GLN A 29 0.81 -11.11 12.37
C GLN A 29 -0.52 -10.61 12.95
N LEU A 30 -0.73 -9.29 13.00
CA LEU A 30 -1.98 -8.69 13.46
C LEU A 30 -3.19 -9.15 12.63
N ALA A 31 -3.02 -9.22 11.30
CA ALA A 31 -4.06 -9.70 10.40
C ALA A 31 -4.43 -11.16 10.66
N TYR A 32 -3.45 -12.04 10.92
CA TYR A 32 -3.69 -13.44 11.26
C TYR A 32 -4.32 -13.60 12.63
N GLN A 33 -3.89 -12.83 13.63
CA GLN A 33 -4.52 -12.83 14.96
C GLN A 33 -6.01 -12.48 14.87
N TYR A 34 -6.35 -11.42 14.13
CA TYR A 34 -7.75 -11.04 13.91
C TYR A 34 -8.52 -12.12 13.14
N ASP A 35 -7.90 -12.70 12.11
CA ASP A 35 -8.55 -13.73 11.29
C ASP A 35 -8.88 -14.99 12.11
N ILE A 36 -7.94 -15.42 12.95
CA ILE A 36 -8.12 -16.56 13.86
C ILE A 36 -9.16 -16.25 14.93
N ALA A 37 -9.10 -15.07 15.57
CA ALA A 37 -10.10 -14.68 16.57
C ALA A 37 -11.51 -14.75 16.01
N HIS A 38 -11.72 -14.27 14.77
CA HIS A 38 -13.01 -14.36 14.10
C HIS A 38 -13.38 -15.80 13.73
N PHE A 39 -12.44 -16.64 13.29
CA PHE A 39 -12.71 -18.06 13.03
C PHE A 39 -13.21 -18.76 14.30
N LEU A 40 -12.53 -18.56 15.43
CA LEU A 40 -12.91 -19.11 16.73
C LEU A 40 -14.28 -18.58 17.20
N LYS A 41 -14.51 -17.26 17.09
CA LYS A 41 -15.80 -16.64 17.42
C LYS A 41 -16.95 -17.18 16.56
N SER A 42 -16.66 -17.65 15.35
CA SER A 42 -17.64 -18.27 14.44
C SER A 42 -17.86 -19.77 14.73
N GLY A 43 -17.38 -20.29 15.86
CA GLY A 43 -17.49 -21.70 16.24
C GLY A 43 -16.37 -22.61 15.70
N GLY A 44 -15.36 -22.03 15.04
CA GLY A 44 -14.16 -22.76 14.61
C GLY A 44 -13.31 -23.23 15.79
N LYS A 45 -12.49 -24.27 15.57
CA LYS A 45 -11.57 -24.83 16.57
C LYS A 45 -10.21 -25.16 15.94
N ILE A 46 -9.16 -25.20 16.75
CA ILE A 46 -7.82 -25.66 16.35
C ILE A 46 -7.41 -26.81 17.29
N PRO A 47 -7.17 -28.04 16.79
CA PRO A 47 -7.16 -28.44 15.39
C PRO A 47 -8.53 -28.33 14.72
N ALA A 48 -8.53 -27.87 13.47
CA ALA A 48 -9.72 -27.82 12.64
C ALA A 48 -9.87 -29.11 11.82
N THR A 49 -11.08 -29.40 11.37
CA THR A 49 -11.33 -30.42 10.35
C THR A 49 -11.59 -29.76 8.99
N PRO A 50 -11.41 -30.47 7.86
CA PRO A 50 -11.81 -29.97 6.54
C PRO A 50 -13.26 -29.46 6.51
N ARG A 51 -14.18 -30.22 7.13
CA ARG A 51 -15.60 -29.87 7.21
C ARG A 51 -15.84 -28.57 7.99
N CYS A 52 -15.17 -28.40 9.14
CA CYS A 52 -15.27 -27.16 9.93
C CYS A 52 -14.84 -25.93 9.12
N ILE A 53 -13.73 -26.02 8.38
CA ILE A 53 -13.26 -24.92 7.53
C ILE A 53 -14.21 -24.67 6.36
N ALA A 54 -14.69 -25.71 5.69
CA ALA A 54 -15.64 -25.57 4.60
C ALA A 54 -16.96 -24.93 5.04
N SER A 55 -17.51 -25.34 6.19
CA SER A 55 -18.69 -24.71 6.79
C SER A 55 -18.45 -23.24 7.12
N TYR A 56 -17.29 -22.92 7.71
CA TYR A 56 -16.91 -21.52 7.97
C TYR A 56 -16.86 -20.69 6.68
N LEU A 57 -16.26 -21.23 5.62
CA LEU A 57 -16.20 -20.56 4.32
C LEU A 57 -17.58 -20.33 3.73
N ALA A 58 -18.46 -21.33 3.80
CA ALA A 58 -19.82 -21.25 3.27
C ALA A 58 -20.67 -20.20 4.01
N VAL A 59 -20.64 -20.20 5.35
CA VAL A 59 -21.37 -19.23 6.19
C VAL A 59 -20.98 -17.78 5.87
N HIS A 60 -19.71 -17.53 5.59
CA HIS A 60 -19.19 -16.18 5.34
C HIS A 60 -19.02 -15.84 3.85
N ALA A 61 -19.48 -16.72 2.94
CA ALA A 61 -19.29 -16.55 1.50
C ALA A 61 -19.98 -15.32 0.91
N ASN A 62 -21.11 -14.91 1.51
CA ASN A 62 -21.93 -13.80 1.03
C ASN A 62 -21.57 -12.46 1.68
N THR A 63 -20.86 -12.48 2.82
CA THR A 63 -20.51 -11.28 3.59
C THR A 63 -19.04 -10.89 3.43
N LEU A 64 -18.16 -11.84 3.12
CA LEU A 64 -16.72 -11.60 2.98
C LEU A 64 -16.25 -11.81 1.54
N SER A 65 -15.33 -10.95 1.09
CA SER A 65 -14.69 -11.14 -0.21
C SER A 65 -13.87 -12.43 -0.27
N LEU A 66 -13.75 -13.01 -1.47
CA LEU A 66 -12.91 -14.19 -1.70
C LEU A 66 -11.44 -13.97 -1.27
N ALA A 67 -10.92 -12.75 -1.40
CA ALA A 67 -9.58 -12.41 -0.93
C ALA A 67 -9.47 -12.50 0.60
N THR A 68 -10.49 -12.05 1.32
CA THR A 68 -10.57 -12.18 2.78
C THR A 68 -10.68 -13.64 3.20
N LEU A 69 -11.55 -14.43 2.55
CA LEU A 69 -11.71 -15.86 2.84
C LEU A 69 -10.40 -16.64 2.64
N ASN A 70 -9.71 -16.42 1.52
CA ASN A 70 -8.40 -17.03 1.28
C ASN A 70 -7.38 -16.67 2.36
N ARG A 71 -7.30 -15.38 2.76
CA ARG A 71 -6.38 -14.94 3.80
C ARG A 71 -6.67 -15.61 5.14
N ARG A 72 -7.95 -15.80 5.50
CA ARG A 72 -8.37 -16.50 6.71
C ARG A 72 -7.97 -17.98 6.68
N VAL A 73 -8.09 -18.66 5.54
CA VAL A 73 -7.60 -20.04 5.36
C VAL A 73 -6.08 -20.11 5.57
N VAL A 74 -5.33 -19.12 5.07
CA VAL A 74 -3.88 -19.03 5.34
C VAL A 74 -3.58 -18.81 6.82
N ALA A 75 -4.35 -17.95 7.51
CA ALA A 75 -4.21 -17.74 8.95
C ALA A 75 -4.48 -19.04 9.72
N ILE A 76 -5.53 -19.79 9.38
CA ILE A 76 -5.85 -21.11 9.96
C ILE A 76 -4.71 -22.10 9.72
N ASN A 77 -4.12 -22.12 8.52
CA ASN A 77 -2.94 -22.94 8.24
C ASN A 77 -1.76 -22.58 9.14
N HIS A 78 -1.51 -21.28 9.34
CA HIS A 78 -0.46 -20.80 10.22
C HIS A 78 -0.68 -21.24 11.68
N ALA A 79 -1.90 -21.08 12.19
CA ALA A 79 -2.26 -21.49 13.55
C ALA A 79 -2.09 -23.00 13.81
N HIS A 80 -2.20 -23.85 12.78
CA HIS A 80 -1.87 -25.27 12.89
C HIS A 80 -0.35 -25.47 12.94
N LYS A 81 0.38 -24.86 12.01
CA LYS A 81 1.84 -24.98 11.93
C LYS A 81 2.55 -24.49 13.18
N ASP A 82 2.10 -23.38 13.76
CA ASP A 82 2.63 -22.82 15.01
C ASP A 82 2.49 -23.79 16.19
N LYS A 83 1.50 -24.69 16.14
CA LYS A 83 1.27 -25.73 17.15
C LYS A 83 1.89 -27.09 16.77
N GLY A 84 2.65 -27.16 15.67
CA GLY A 84 3.20 -28.41 15.15
C GLY A 84 2.17 -29.37 14.55
N LEU A 85 0.96 -28.89 14.24
CA LEU A 85 -0.15 -29.71 13.75
C LEU A 85 -0.20 -29.74 12.21
N LYS A 86 -0.65 -30.88 11.64
CA LYS A 86 -0.96 -30.97 10.21
C LYS A 86 -2.17 -30.08 9.87
N SER A 87 -2.03 -29.21 8.87
CA SER A 87 -3.13 -28.32 8.48
C SER A 87 -4.11 -29.00 7.49
N PRO A 88 -5.44 -28.95 7.75
CA PRO A 88 -6.47 -29.46 6.82
C PRO A 88 -6.81 -28.50 5.67
N THR A 89 -6.20 -27.31 5.63
CA THR A 89 -6.57 -26.21 4.72
C THR A 89 -6.37 -26.48 3.23
N ARG A 90 -5.54 -27.48 2.89
CA ARG A 90 -5.28 -27.93 1.52
C ARG A 90 -6.09 -29.17 1.12
N SER A 91 -7.02 -29.63 1.96
CA SER A 91 -7.91 -30.74 1.61
C SER A 91 -8.80 -30.38 0.41
N ALA A 92 -9.16 -31.40 -0.40
CA ALA A 92 -10.03 -31.24 -1.57
C ALA A 92 -11.31 -30.49 -1.21
N LEU A 93 -11.96 -30.86 -0.10
CA LEU A 93 -13.18 -30.20 0.39
C LEU A 93 -12.99 -28.68 0.57
N VAL A 94 -11.89 -28.24 1.19
CA VAL A 94 -11.64 -26.80 1.41
C VAL A 94 -11.31 -26.09 0.10
N THR A 95 -10.48 -26.68 -0.74
CA THR A 95 -10.10 -26.08 -2.03
C THR A 95 -11.28 -26.00 -3.01
N ASP A 96 -12.13 -27.02 -3.03
CA ASP A 96 -13.31 -27.08 -3.89
C ASP A 96 -14.41 -26.14 -3.39
N THR A 97 -14.57 -26.00 -2.06
CA THR A 97 -15.46 -24.98 -1.47
C THR A 97 -15.06 -23.58 -1.92
N LEU A 98 -13.77 -23.23 -1.83
CA LEU A 98 -13.28 -21.93 -2.32
C LEU A 98 -13.49 -21.76 -3.82
N ARG A 99 -13.32 -22.83 -4.62
CA ARG A 99 -13.56 -22.82 -6.07
C ARG A 99 -15.05 -22.58 -6.37
N GLY A 100 -15.96 -23.23 -5.64
CA GLY A 100 -17.40 -23.04 -5.73
C GLY A 100 -17.80 -21.60 -5.37
N ILE A 101 -17.34 -21.09 -4.23
CA ILE A 101 -17.58 -19.69 -3.82
C ILE A 101 -17.07 -18.72 -4.89
N ARG A 102 -15.90 -18.97 -5.48
CA ARG A 102 -15.39 -18.12 -6.56
C ARG A 102 -16.29 -18.14 -7.80
N ARG A 103 -16.88 -19.28 -8.15
CA ARG A 103 -17.77 -19.40 -9.32
C ARG A 103 -19.12 -18.74 -9.09
N ILE A 104 -19.71 -18.92 -7.92
CA ILE A 104 -21.04 -18.41 -7.58
C ILE A 104 -20.98 -16.92 -7.19
N ASN A 105 -20.04 -16.56 -6.31
CA ASN A 105 -19.95 -15.23 -5.70
C ASN A 105 -18.80 -14.40 -6.28
N GLY A 106 -18.20 -14.84 -7.38
CA GLY A 106 -17.05 -14.20 -8.01
C GLY A 106 -17.36 -12.78 -8.44
N SER A 107 -17.01 -11.79 -7.61
CA SER A 107 -17.08 -10.38 -7.96
C SER A 107 -15.74 -9.88 -8.50
N LYS A 108 -15.80 -8.92 -9.45
CA LYS A 108 -14.60 -8.19 -9.91
C LYS A 108 -13.97 -7.52 -8.70
N GLN A 109 -12.68 -7.76 -8.46
CA GLN A 109 -11.95 -7.11 -7.38
C GLN A 109 -12.14 -5.59 -7.50
N ARG A 110 -12.77 -4.96 -6.50
CA ARG A 110 -12.99 -3.51 -6.49
C ARG A 110 -11.65 -2.79 -6.62
N GLN A 111 -11.49 -2.08 -7.72
CA GLN A 111 -10.37 -1.16 -7.93
C GLN A 111 -10.82 0.24 -7.54
N VAL A 112 -9.93 0.98 -6.88
CA VAL A 112 -10.18 2.40 -6.56
C VAL A 112 -9.91 3.23 -7.80
N MET A 113 -10.64 4.33 -7.96
CA MET A 113 -10.43 5.28 -9.05
C MET A 113 -9.01 5.88 -8.94
N PRO A 114 -8.30 6.02 -10.06
CA PRO A 114 -7.02 6.72 -10.09
C PRO A 114 -7.25 8.22 -9.85
N LEU A 115 -6.39 8.86 -9.06
CA LEU A 115 -6.33 10.33 -9.01
C LEU A 115 -5.49 10.81 -10.18
N LEU A 116 -6.12 11.33 -11.23
CA LEU A 116 -5.40 11.81 -12.40
C LEU A 116 -4.78 13.18 -12.15
N LYS A 117 -3.87 13.60 -13.05
CA LYS A 117 -3.25 14.93 -13.01
C LYS A 117 -4.31 16.05 -12.93
N SER A 118 -5.38 15.95 -13.72
CA SER A 118 -6.48 16.92 -13.74
C SER A 118 -7.18 17.02 -12.38
N ASP A 119 -7.46 15.89 -11.73
CA ASP A 119 -8.08 15.86 -10.40
C ASP A 119 -7.17 16.49 -9.35
N LEU A 120 -5.87 16.15 -9.38
CA LEU A 120 -4.88 16.75 -8.48
C LEU A 120 -4.76 18.25 -8.67
N MET A 121 -4.83 18.75 -9.91
CA MET A 121 -4.81 20.19 -10.17
C MET A 121 -6.03 20.89 -9.58
N LYS A 122 -7.23 20.30 -9.74
CA LYS A 122 -8.48 20.80 -9.13
C LYS A 122 -8.40 20.84 -7.61
N ILE A 123 -7.93 19.75 -6.99
CA ILE A 123 -7.78 19.63 -5.54
C ILE A 123 -6.79 20.67 -5.00
N THR A 124 -5.56 20.67 -5.54
CA THR A 124 -4.46 21.44 -4.95
C THR A 124 -4.53 22.94 -5.22
N LYS A 125 -5.37 23.40 -6.17
CA LYS A 125 -5.64 24.83 -6.39
C LYS A 125 -6.40 25.48 -5.23
N ARG A 126 -7.17 24.69 -4.47
CA ARG A 126 -8.03 25.16 -3.36
C ARG A 126 -7.34 25.09 -1.99
N LEU A 127 -6.14 24.52 -1.91
CA LEU A 127 -5.45 24.29 -0.64
C LEU A 127 -4.74 25.56 -0.17
N THR A 128 -5.06 25.99 1.04
CA THR A 128 -4.52 27.18 1.71
C THR A 128 -4.07 26.85 3.14
N GLY A 129 -3.34 27.76 3.78
CA GLY A 129 -2.76 27.53 5.11
C GLY A 129 -1.65 26.48 5.11
N LEU A 130 -1.06 26.24 6.27
CA LEU A 130 0.08 25.33 6.40
C LEU A 130 -0.35 23.86 6.23
N ILE A 131 -1.55 23.47 6.70
CA ILE A 131 -2.19 22.18 6.42
C ILE A 131 -2.37 22.00 4.91
N GLY A 132 -2.82 23.05 4.20
CA GLY A 132 -2.99 22.99 2.74
C GLY A 132 -1.66 22.83 2.01
N ILE A 133 -0.61 23.51 2.46
CA ILE A 133 0.75 23.35 1.93
C ILE A 133 1.26 21.92 2.15
N ARG A 134 1.09 21.37 3.36
CA ARG A 134 1.44 19.97 3.68
C ARG A 134 0.70 19.00 2.76
N ASP A 135 -0.62 19.13 2.66
CA ASP A 135 -1.45 18.22 1.89
C ASP A 135 -1.13 18.33 0.40
N LYS A 136 -0.85 19.53 -0.11
CA LYS A 136 -0.41 19.75 -1.49
C LYS A 136 0.91 19.03 -1.76
N ALA A 137 1.91 19.19 -0.90
CA ALA A 137 3.19 18.50 -1.02
C ALA A 137 3.01 16.97 -0.95
N LEU A 138 2.23 16.49 0.02
CA LEU A 138 1.96 15.06 0.22
C LEU A 138 1.27 14.42 -0.99
N LEU A 139 0.23 15.06 -1.53
CA LEU A 139 -0.52 14.54 -2.68
C LEU A 139 0.36 14.53 -3.94
N LEU A 140 1.09 15.61 -4.22
CA LEU A 140 1.92 15.72 -5.41
C LEU A 140 3.14 14.78 -5.35
N ILE A 141 3.81 14.67 -4.20
CA ILE A 141 4.92 13.73 -4.01
C ILE A 141 4.43 12.28 -4.03
N GLY A 142 3.30 12.00 -3.38
CA GLY A 142 2.67 10.68 -3.38
C GLY A 142 2.29 10.21 -4.79
N PHE A 143 1.77 11.12 -5.63
CA PHE A 143 1.50 10.87 -7.04
C PHE A 143 2.80 10.69 -7.82
N ALA A 144 3.69 11.69 -7.84
CA ALA A 144 4.87 11.69 -8.70
C ALA A 144 5.86 10.57 -8.38
N GLY A 145 6.02 10.21 -7.11
CA GLY A 145 6.85 9.08 -6.69
C GLY A 145 6.12 7.73 -6.70
N ALA A 146 4.82 7.71 -7.01
CA ALA A 146 3.95 6.54 -6.94
C ALA A 146 4.08 5.75 -5.64
N PHE A 147 4.29 6.44 -4.52
CA PHE A 147 4.59 5.79 -3.25
C PHE A 147 3.38 5.01 -2.72
N ARG A 148 3.64 3.86 -2.10
CA ARG A 148 2.63 3.25 -1.21
C ARG A 148 2.44 4.15 0.01
N ARG A 149 1.24 4.16 0.59
CA ARG A 149 0.97 4.93 1.83
C ARG A 149 2.01 4.71 2.91
N SER A 150 2.43 3.46 3.14
CA SER A 150 3.44 3.11 4.14
C SER A 150 4.84 3.63 3.80
N GLU A 151 5.17 3.75 2.51
CA GLU A 151 6.44 4.33 2.07
C GLU A 151 6.40 5.85 2.27
N LEU A 152 5.31 6.50 1.86
CA LEU A 152 5.13 7.95 1.94
C LEU A 152 5.24 8.48 3.38
N VAL A 153 4.65 7.77 4.35
CA VAL A 153 4.72 8.17 5.77
C VAL A 153 6.03 7.77 6.46
N ALA A 154 6.82 6.89 5.84
CA ALA A 154 8.12 6.46 6.35
C ALA A 154 9.29 7.34 5.83
N LEU A 155 9.01 8.22 4.86
CA LEU A 155 9.99 9.17 4.36
C LEU A 155 10.42 10.12 5.48
N GLN A 156 11.73 10.30 5.58
CA GLN A 156 12.33 11.28 6.45
C GLN A 156 12.94 12.43 5.64
N VAL A 157 13.23 13.56 6.29
CA VAL A 157 13.87 14.70 5.62
C VAL A 157 15.24 14.29 5.06
N GLU A 158 15.95 13.44 5.79
CA GLU A 158 17.25 12.89 5.44
C GLU A 158 17.20 11.98 4.20
N ASP A 159 16.01 11.46 3.85
CA ASP A 159 15.81 10.67 2.63
C ASP A 159 15.71 11.56 1.37
N VAL A 160 15.62 12.89 1.53
CA VAL A 160 15.35 13.84 0.44
C VAL A 160 16.61 14.63 0.07
N ARG A 161 16.95 14.61 -1.22
CA ARG A 161 18.01 15.46 -1.79
C ARG A 161 17.46 16.27 -2.96
N PHE A 162 17.56 17.59 -2.85
CA PHE A 162 17.27 18.50 -3.96
C PHE A 162 18.50 18.62 -4.86
N VAL A 163 18.30 18.46 -6.16
CA VAL A 163 19.30 18.60 -7.22
C VAL A 163 18.78 19.56 -8.28
N MET A 164 19.61 19.93 -9.26
CA MET A 164 19.23 20.89 -10.30
C MET A 164 18.00 20.41 -11.09
N GLU A 165 17.94 19.12 -11.39
CA GLU A 165 16.89 18.50 -12.20
C GLU A 165 15.59 18.27 -11.42
N GLY A 166 15.63 18.27 -10.09
CA GLY A 166 14.47 17.91 -9.26
C GLY A 166 14.80 17.43 -7.86
N VAL A 167 14.11 16.37 -7.44
CA VAL A 167 14.24 15.78 -6.11
C VAL A 167 14.54 14.29 -6.23
N LEU A 168 15.57 13.85 -5.51
CA LEU A 168 15.88 12.44 -5.29
C LEU A 168 15.39 12.03 -3.91
N ILE A 169 14.57 10.98 -3.85
CA ILE A 169 14.01 10.45 -2.61
C ILE A 169 14.49 9.00 -2.42
N GLN A 170 15.14 8.73 -1.29
CA GLN A 170 15.53 7.38 -0.90
C GLN A 170 14.37 6.68 -0.18
N VAL A 171 13.82 5.64 -0.78
CA VAL A 171 12.89 4.73 -0.10
C VAL A 171 13.72 3.66 0.57
N ARG A 172 13.87 3.74 1.89
CA ARG A 172 14.71 2.80 2.67
C ARG A 172 14.20 1.36 2.68
N ARG A 173 12.87 1.18 2.71
CA ARG A 173 12.24 -0.15 2.70
C ARG A 173 10.87 -0.10 2.03
N SER A 174 10.47 -1.18 1.37
CA SER A 174 9.13 -1.34 0.80
C SER A 174 8.50 -2.67 1.23
N LYS A 175 7.18 -2.81 1.04
CA LYS A 175 6.47 -4.07 1.29
C LYS A 175 7.09 -5.26 0.55
N THR A 176 7.65 -5.03 -0.63
CA THR A 176 8.20 -6.07 -1.52
C THR A 176 9.72 -6.19 -1.44
N ASP A 177 10.35 -5.40 -0.57
CA ASP A 177 11.78 -5.35 -0.31
C ASP A 177 12.05 -5.97 1.07
N GLN A 178 12.12 -7.31 1.07
CA GLN A 178 12.30 -8.10 2.29
C GLN A 178 13.70 -7.87 2.89
N ASN A 179 14.69 -7.60 2.04
CA ASN A 179 16.09 -7.42 2.42
C ASN A 179 16.43 -5.96 2.81
N GLY A 180 15.53 -5.00 2.56
CA GLY A 180 15.75 -3.60 2.92
C GLY A 180 16.81 -2.91 2.07
N VAL A 181 17.01 -3.34 0.82
CA VAL A 181 17.96 -2.72 -0.11
C VAL A 181 17.57 -1.27 -0.40
N GLY A 182 16.27 -0.99 -0.35
CA GLY A 182 15.71 0.31 -0.70
C GLY A 182 15.79 0.61 -2.20
N ARG A 183 15.37 1.81 -2.57
CA ARG A 183 15.45 2.32 -3.95
C ARG A 183 15.49 3.84 -3.96
N LYS A 184 16.06 4.40 -5.01
CA LYS A 184 15.98 5.84 -5.31
C LYS A 184 14.79 6.12 -6.22
N VAL A 185 14.11 7.23 -5.97
CA VAL A 185 13.02 7.75 -6.81
C VAL A 185 13.37 9.17 -7.21
N ALA A 186 13.46 9.41 -8.51
CA ALA A 186 13.66 10.74 -9.05
C ALA A 186 12.30 11.39 -9.37
N ILE A 187 12.16 12.66 -8.99
CA ILE A 187 10.99 13.48 -9.27
C ILE A 187 11.48 14.79 -9.89
N PRO A 188 11.42 14.93 -11.22
CA PRO A 188 11.89 16.12 -11.91
C PRO A 188 11.10 17.37 -11.50
N PHE A 189 11.77 18.53 -11.51
CA PHE A 189 11.05 19.80 -11.47
C PHE A 189 10.29 19.99 -12.78
N ILE A 190 9.02 20.38 -12.67
CA ILE A 190 8.16 20.71 -13.80
C ILE A 190 7.75 22.17 -13.75
N LYS A 191 7.37 22.75 -14.89
CA LYS A 191 6.85 24.13 -14.95
C LYS A 191 5.47 24.20 -14.28
N GLY A 192 5.12 25.39 -13.75
CA GLY A 192 3.81 25.67 -13.13
C GLY A 192 3.71 25.43 -11.62
N HIS A 193 2.53 25.78 -11.06
CA HIS A 193 2.23 25.82 -9.62
C HIS A 193 2.01 24.44 -8.98
N HIS A 194 2.01 23.37 -9.78
CA HIS A 194 1.75 21.99 -9.38
C HIS A 194 3.00 21.12 -9.39
N CYS A 195 4.18 21.75 -9.39
CA CYS A 195 5.46 21.06 -9.34
C CYS A 195 5.64 20.35 -7.98
N PRO A 196 5.76 19.00 -7.96
CA PRO A 196 5.88 18.24 -6.70
C PRO A 196 7.11 18.65 -5.88
N GLY A 197 8.26 18.81 -6.52
CA GLY A 197 9.49 19.21 -5.84
C GLY A 197 9.40 20.60 -5.23
N ARG A 198 8.81 21.58 -5.93
CA ARG A 198 8.60 22.93 -5.36
C ARG A 198 7.57 22.93 -4.23
N ALA A 199 6.51 22.13 -4.35
CA ALA A 199 5.54 21.97 -3.27
C ALA A 199 6.19 21.37 -2.01
N LEU A 200 7.07 20.37 -2.18
CA LEU A 200 7.82 19.80 -1.07
C LEU A 200 8.78 20.81 -0.43
N LYS A 201 9.50 21.59 -1.26
CA LYS A 201 10.38 22.66 -0.77
C LYS A 201 9.60 23.70 0.05
N MET A 202 8.46 24.16 -0.48
CA MET A 202 7.56 25.09 0.23
C MET A 202 7.07 24.53 1.57
N TRP A 203 6.74 23.24 1.63
CA TRP A 203 6.37 22.59 2.88
C TRP A 203 7.51 22.61 3.89
N LEU A 204 8.72 22.22 3.52
CA LEU A 204 9.88 22.22 4.42
C LEU A 204 10.21 23.63 4.92
N GLU A 205 10.18 24.62 4.03
CA GLU A 205 10.42 26.03 4.37
C GLU A 205 9.38 26.58 5.34
N LYS A 206 8.08 26.37 5.08
CA LYS A 206 7.00 26.95 5.89
C LYS A 206 6.72 26.18 7.18
N SER A 207 7.01 24.88 7.21
CA SER A 207 6.84 24.06 8.43
C SER A 207 8.03 24.14 9.38
N GLY A 208 9.20 24.54 8.91
CA GLY A 208 10.44 24.52 9.68
C GLY A 208 10.95 23.11 10.01
N VAL A 209 10.39 22.05 9.38
CA VAL A 209 10.80 20.67 9.64
C VAL A 209 12.16 20.40 9.00
N LYS A 210 13.20 20.26 9.84
CA LYS A 210 14.59 20.05 9.39
C LYS A 210 15.05 18.59 9.43
N THR A 211 14.46 17.77 10.30
CA THR A 211 14.87 16.39 10.53
C THR A 211 13.68 15.48 10.83
N GLY A 212 13.89 14.17 10.70
CA GLY A 212 12.90 13.15 11.05
C GLY A 212 11.77 13.07 10.03
N ALA A 213 10.53 12.81 10.49
CA ALA A 213 9.41 12.52 9.59
C ALA A 213 9.14 13.69 8.61
N LEU A 214 9.16 13.38 7.31
CA LEU A 214 9.00 14.36 6.23
C LEU A 214 7.63 15.04 6.28
N PHE A 215 6.58 14.25 6.52
CA PHE A 215 5.22 14.73 6.70
C PHE A 215 4.78 14.51 8.15
N ARG A 216 4.54 15.62 8.86
CA ARG A 216 4.16 15.60 10.27
C ARG A 216 2.66 15.83 10.46
N ARG A 217 2.14 15.32 11.57
CA ARG A 217 0.78 15.61 12.01
C ARG A 217 0.69 17.09 12.35
N MET A 218 -0.52 17.61 12.20
CA MET A 218 -0.83 18.99 12.58
C MET A 218 -2.10 18.98 13.42
N ASN A 219 -2.19 19.91 14.36
CA ASN A 219 -3.40 20.11 15.15
C ASN A 219 -4.42 20.96 14.38
N ARG A 220 -5.59 21.19 14.99
CA ARG A 220 -6.67 22.01 14.40
C ARG A 220 -6.33 23.50 14.24
N PHE A 221 -5.25 23.96 14.88
CA PHE A 221 -4.79 25.35 14.86
C PHE A 221 -3.65 25.58 13.87
N ASP A 222 -3.48 24.66 12.90
CA ASP A 222 -2.47 24.76 11.84
C ASP A 222 -1.02 24.69 12.34
N GLN A 223 -0.78 24.08 13.50
CA GLN A 223 0.56 23.93 14.08
C GLN A 223 1.13 22.53 13.84
N VAL A 224 2.43 22.47 13.55
CA VAL A 224 3.19 21.24 13.31
C VAL A 224 3.55 20.56 14.62
N THR A 225 3.33 19.25 14.73
CA THR A 225 3.74 18.45 15.90
C THR A 225 5.01 17.64 15.58
N ASP A 226 5.59 16.98 16.59
CA ASP A 226 6.77 16.12 16.39
C ASP A 226 6.48 14.74 15.78
N TYR A 227 5.20 14.37 15.70
CA TYR A 227 4.79 13.05 15.26
C TYR A 227 4.56 13.01 13.75
N GLY A 228 5.14 12.01 13.09
CA GLY A 228 4.83 11.70 11.69
C GLY A 228 3.35 11.36 11.50
N ILE A 229 2.81 11.70 10.32
CA ILE A 229 1.48 11.21 9.92
C ILE A 229 1.48 9.69 9.85
N CYS A 230 0.32 9.05 10.07
CA CYS A 230 0.21 7.60 9.91
C CYS A 230 -0.39 7.23 8.55
N ALA A 231 -0.21 5.97 8.14
CA ALA A 231 -0.72 5.50 6.84
C ALA A 231 -2.25 5.60 6.70
N ALA A 232 -2.99 5.55 7.83
CA ALA A 232 -4.44 5.77 7.82
C ALA A 232 -4.77 7.24 7.51
N SER A 233 -4.04 8.20 8.09
CA SER A 233 -4.20 9.64 7.81
C SER A 233 -4.06 9.97 6.33
N VAL A 234 -3.13 9.33 5.60
CA VAL A 234 -2.99 9.56 4.14
C VAL A 234 -4.29 9.23 3.40
N ALA A 235 -4.96 8.14 3.74
CA ALA A 235 -6.22 7.78 3.08
C ALA A 235 -7.35 8.75 3.45
N LEU A 236 -7.39 9.22 4.70
CA LEU A 236 -8.35 10.22 5.14
C LEU A 236 -8.12 11.57 4.47
N ILE A 237 -6.87 12.03 4.36
CA ILE A 237 -6.50 13.25 3.63
C ILE A 237 -6.94 13.14 2.18
N VAL A 238 -6.62 12.04 1.49
CA VAL A 238 -7.05 11.83 0.10
C VAL A 238 -8.58 11.90 -0.01
N LYS A 239 -9.31 11.16 0.82
CA LYS A 239 -10.79 11.18 0.80
C LYS A 239 -11.35 12.57 1.08
N GLN A 240 -10.82 13.28 2.07
CA GLN A 240 -11.26 14.63 2.41
C GLN A 240 -11.03 15.59 1.25
N ARG A 241 -9.82 15.60 0.66
CA ARG A 241 -9.48 16.54 -0.42
C ARG A 241 -10.22 16.25 -1.72
N VAL A 242 -10.52 14.98 -1.99
CA VAL A 242 -11.41 14.56 -3.08
C VAL A 242 -12.83 15.09 -2.85
N ARG A 243 -13.37 14.96 -1.63
CA ARG A 243 -14.67 15.53 -1.25
C ARG A 243 -14.70 17.05 -1.42
N ASP A 244 -13.69 17.76 -0.92
CA ASP A 244 -13.56 19.23 -1.04
C ASP A 244 -13.49 19.69 -2.52
N ALA A 245 -13.08 18.80 -3.42
CA ALA A 245 -13.04 19.03 -4.86
C ALA A 245 -14.35 18.66 -5.59
N GLY A 246 -15.39 18.19 -4.89
CA GLY A 246 -16.68 17.78 -5.46
C GLY A 246 -16.69 16.38 -6.08
N LEU A 247 -15.69 15.55 -5.77
CA LEU A 247 -15.61 14.16 -6.24
C LEU A 247 -16.14 13.19 -5.16
N ASN A 248 -16.63 12.01 -5.56
CA ASN A 248 -17.14 11.01 -4.64
C ASN A 248 -16.00 10.28 -3.88
N PRO A 249 -15.78 10.53 -2.57
CA PRO A 249 -14.65 9.96 -1.83
C PRO A 249 -14.69 8.44 -1.68
N GLU A 250 -15.85 7.79 -1.85
CA GLU A 250 -15.96 6.33 -1.74
C GLU A 250 -15.32 5.60 -2.91
N GLN A 251 -15.08 6.29 -4.03
CA GLN A 251 -14.36 5.72 -5.15
C GLN A 251 -12.84 5.78 -4.98
N TYR A 252 -12.33 6.54 -4.01
CA TYR A 252 -10.90 6.82 -3.83
C TYR A 252 -10.34 6.23 -2.53
N SER A 253 -9.03 6.02 -2.52
CA SER A 253 -8.27 5.63 -1.33
C SER A 253 -6.86 6.18 -1.42
N GLY A 254 -6.04 5.98 -0.39
CA GLY A 254 -4.62 6.37 -0.51
C GLY A 254 -3.82 5.54 -1.53
N HIS A 255 -4.39 4.53 -2.19
CA HIS A 255 -3.77 3.90 -3.38
C HIS A 255 -4.08 4.65 -4.68
N SER A 256 -5.03 5.58 -4.67
CA SER A 256 -5.45 6.33 -5.86
C SER A 256 -4.35 7.21 -6.44
N LEU A 257 -3.43 7.74 -5.61
CA LEU A 257 -2.26 8.51 -6.09
C LEU A 257 -1.33 7.67 -6.96
N ARG A 258 -0.98 6.47 -6.46
CA ARG A 258 -0.12 5.52 -7.17
C ARG A 258 -0.80 5.00 -8.44
N ALA A 259 -2.08 4.65 -8.36
CA ALA A 259 -2.88 4.27 -9.52
C ALA A 259 -2.89 5.40 -10.56
N GLY A 260 -3.09 6.64 -10.10
CA GLY A 260 -3.02 7.86 -10.88
C GLY A 260 -1.78 7.97 -11.75
N LEU A 261 -0.58 7.86 -11.16
CA LEU A 261 0.66 7.97 -11.93
C LEU A 261 0.77 6.87 -12.98
N VAL A 262 0.46 5.61 -12.62
CA VAL A 262 0.55 4.48 -13.54
C VAL A 262 -0.40 4.68 -14.73
N THR A 263 -1.65 5.05 -14.47
CA THR A 263 -2.66 5.33 -15.48
C THR A 263 -2.24 6.50 -16.37
N SER A 264 -1.83 7.65 -15.78
CA SER A 264 -1.41 8.82 -16.55
C SER A 264 -0.17 8.57 -17.41
N ALA A 265 0.81 7.80 -16.90
CA ALA A 265 1.99 7.45 -17.66
C ALA A 265 1.68 6.49 -18.82
N ALA A 266 0.79 5.51 -18.59
CA ALA A 266 0.35 4.58 -19.64
C ALA A 266 -0.44 5.30 -20.75
N GLN A 267 -1.31 6.25 -20.39
CA GLN A 267 -2.03 7.09 -21.34
C GLN A 267 -1.09 7.99 -22.15
N ALA A 268 0.01 8.44 -21.56
CA ALA A 268 1.06 9.20 -22.23
C ALA A 268 2.04 8.33 -23.05
N GLY A 269 1.77 7.03 -23.21
CA GLY A 269 2.62 6.13 -23.99
C GLY A 269 3.98 5.79 -23.34
N VAL A 270 4.16 6.07 -22.05
CA VAL A 270 5.41 5.73 -21.36
C VAL A 270 5.56 4.21 -21.29
N SER A 271 6.74 3.71 -21.66
CA SER A 271 7.03 2.28 -21.66
C SER A 271 6.81 1.65 -20.27
N SER A 272 6.27 0.43 -20.26
CA SER A 272 5.98 -0.33 -19.03
C SER A 272 7.20 -0.45 -18.11
N TRP A 273 8.41 -0.60 -18.68
CA TRP A 273 9.65 -0.69 -17.91
C TRP A 273 9.99 0.60 -17.15
N LYS A 274 9.78 1.79 -17.75
CA LYS A 274 9.98 3.08 -17.07
C LYS A 274 8.95 3.28 -15.96
N ILE A 275 7.69 2.92 -16.23
CA ILE A 275 6.64 2.99 -15.21
C ILE A 275 6.98 2.04 -14.04
N ARG A 276 7.47 0.83 -14.33
CA ARG A 276 7.93 -0.13 -13.31
C ARG A 276 9.11 0.41 -12.50
N GLN A 277 10.09 1.05 -13.13
CA GLN A 277 11.22 1.66 -12.42
C GLN A 277 10.73 2.70 -11.40
N GLN A 278 9.81 3.58 -11.81
CA GLN A 278 9.24 4.60 -10.93
C GLN A 278 8.37 4.02 -9.81
N THR A 279 7.61 2.98 -10.11
CA THR A 279 6.60 2.43 -9.19
C THR A 279 7.11 1.21 -8.40
N ALA A 280 8.23 0.59 -8.75
CA ALA A 280 8.69 -0.68 -8.17
C ALA A 280 7.65 -1.82 -8.26
N HIS A 281 6.93 -1.92 -9.38
CA HIS A 281 6.16 -3.13 -9.70
C HIS A 281 7.11 -4.23 -10.21
N LYS A 282 6.96 -5.45 -9.67
CA LYS A 282 7.84 -6.59 -9.99
C LYS A 282 7.53 -7.27 -11.33
N SER A 283 6.31 -7.12 -11.85
CA SER A 283 5.88 -7.80 -13.07
C SER A 283 4.92 -6.93 -13.88
N ASP A 284 4.96 -7.05 -15.20
CA ASP A 284 4.07 -6.35 -16.11
C ASP A 284 2.61 -6.74 -15.92
N LEU A 285 2.32 -7.98 -15.50
CA LEU A 285 0.96 -8.42 -15.15
C LEU A 285 0.28 -7.56 -14.07
N MET A 286 1.05 -7.01 -13.13
CA MET A 286 0.49 -6.09 -12.12
C MET A 286 0.18 -4.72 -12.72
N LEU A 287 0.95 -4.31 -13.73
CA LEU A 287 0.81 -3.02 -14.40
C LEU A 287 -0.31 -3.05 -15.45
N GLN A 288 -0.49 -4.18 -16.14
CA GLN A 288 -1.54 -4.39 -17.14
C GLN A 288 -2.94 -4.07 -16.62
N ARG A 289 -3.21 -4.26 -15.33
CA ARG A 289 -4.49 -3.91 -14.71
C ARG A 289 -4.83 -2.42 -14.84
N TYR A 290 -3.81 -1.55 -14.80
CA TYR A 290 -3.97 -0.11 -14.96
C TYR A 290 -3.98 0.29 -16.44
N ILE A 291 -3.16 -0.38 -17.26
CA ILE A 291 -3.02 -0.08 -18.69
C ILE A 291 -4.30 -0.42 -19.44
N ARG A 292 -4.83 -1.65 -19.25
CA ARG A 292 -5.99 -2.17 -20.00
C ARG A 292 -7.20 -1.25 -19.91
N ASP A 293 -7.54 -0.75 -18.72
CA ASP A 293 -8.71 0.13 -18.54
C ASP A 293 -8.44 1.55 -19.09
N SER A 294 -7.17 1.99 -19.12
CA SER A 294 -6.79 3.36 -19.53
C SER A 294 -6.62 3.54 -21.04
N GLN A 295 -6.37 2.45 -21.77
CA GLN A 295 -6.15 2.42 -23.22
C GLN A 295 -7.33 1.84 -23.98
N LEU A 296 -8.50 1.63 -23.35
CA LEU A 296 -9.67 1.08 -24.05
C LEU A 296 -10.07 1.89 -25.29
N PHE A 297 -9.84 3.21 -25.27
CA PHE A 297 -10.12 4.11 -26.40
C PHE A 297 -8.85 4.57 -27.13
N VAL A 298 -7.65 4.32 -26.58
CA VAL A 298 -6.38 4.76 -27.17
C VAL A 298 -5.78 3.59 -27.94
N ASN A 299 -5.52 3.74 -29.23
CA ASN A 299 -5.12 2.66 -30.14
C ASN A 299 -6.16 1.52 -30.18
N ASN A 300 -7.45 1.86 -30.07
CA ASN A 300 -8.52 0.90 -30.20
C ASN A 300 -8.63 0.45 -31.66
N ALA A 301 -8.83 -0.84 -31.90
CA ALA A 301 -8.96 -1.38 -33.26
C ALA A 301 -10.05 -0.67 -34.08
N VAL A 302 -11.16 -0.25 -33.45
CA VAL A 302 -12.23 0.52 -34.11
C VAL A 302 -11.71 1.85 -34.66
N SER A 303 -10.85 2.56 -33.90
CA SER A 303 -10.23 3.83 -34.34
C SER A 303 -9.20 3.68 -35.45
N GLN A 304 -8.89 2.45 -35.86
CA GLN A 304 -7.98 2.14 -36.97
C GLN A 304 -8.72 1.57 -38.18
N ILE A 305 -10.03 1.33 -38.05
CA ILE A 305 -10.90 0.77 -39.09
C ILE A 305 -11.85 1.84 -39.64
N TRP A 306 -12.32 2.75 -38.77
CA TRP A 306 -13.11 3.92 -39.09
C TRP A 306 -12.27 5.18 -38.91
#